data_AF-A0A0M3KCH1-F1
#
_entry.id   AF-A0A0M3KCH1-F1
#
_cell.length_a   1.000
_cell.length_b   1.000
_cell.length_c   1.000
_cell.angle_alpha   90.00
_cell.angle_beta   90.00
_cell.angle_gamma   90.00
#
_symmetry.space_group_name_H-M   'P 1'
#
loop_
_entity.id
_entity.type
_entity.pdbx_description
1 polymer ?
#
loop_
_entity_poly.entity_id
_entity_poly.type
_entity_poly.pdbx_seq_one_letter_code
_entity_poly.pdbx_strand_id
1 'polypeptide(L)'
;MGNSESNENQGLGGMGKAGDESNKYKLYRLVDMHGGGELVPWMRYAKNSGDYSIIDEFIETKVKELMYNSGKGKMVSVAELVKIRNKERNAMLSALKRKKGKALKLLDGGGRGGQGDSKYREVVWKLDERGTMGENLVGICLLQGSAVHNTLAIKLMSTYPKMINDIFISEDY
;
A
#
# COMPACT_ATOMS: atom_id res chain seq x y z
N MET A 1 43.15 -40.98 23.85
CA MET A 1 42.32 -40.23 24.83
C MET A 1 42.59 -38.76 24.63
N GLY A 2 41.54 -37.95 24.42
CA GLY A 2 41.66 -36.49 24.33
C GLY A 2 40.91 -35.89 23.13
N ASN A 3 39.58 -36.01 23.14
CA ASN A 3 38.68 -35.27 22.26
C ASN A 3 38.72 -33.78 22.62
N SER A 4 38.79 -32.87 21.63
CA SER A 4 38.56 -31.44 21.83
C SER A 4 37.41 -31.03 20.92
N GLU A 5 36.24 -30.88 21.52
CA GLU A 5 35.01 -30.44 20.85
C GLU A 5 35.01 -28.91 20.75
N SER A 6 35.04 -28.38 19.52
CA SER A 6 34.71 -26.99 19.23
C SER A 6 33.22 -26.91 18.89
N ASN A 7 32.47 -26.29 19.81
CA ASN A 7 31.03 -26.09 19.72
C ASN A 7 30.74 -24.87 18.82
N GLU A 8 30.48 -25.09 17.53
CA GLU A 8 29.96 -24.07 16.63
C GLU A 8 28.44 -23.96 16.84
N ASN A 9 28.04 -22.98 17.63
CA ASN A 9 26.65 -22.59 17.79
C ASN A 9 26.18 -21.93 16.47
N GLN A 10 25.62 -22.74 15.56
CA GLN A 10 24.88 -22.26 14.40
C GLN A 10 23.63 -21.53 14.90
N GLY A 11 23.76 -20.21 15.05
CA GLY A 11 22.62 -19.32 15.14
C GLY A 11 21.81 -19.42 13.85
N LEU A 12 20.74 -20.20 13.89
CA LEU A 12 19.62 -20.14 12.96
C LEU A 12 19.00 -18.74 13.06
N GLY A 13 19.62 -17.77 12.40
CA GLY A 13 19.01 -16.49 12.07
C GLY A 13 17.88 -16.79 11.10
N GLY A 14 16.66 -16.81 11.62
CA GLY A 14 15.45 -17.10 10.87
C GLY A 14 15.35 -16.21 9.64
N MET A 15 15.57 -16.81 8.47
CA MET A 15 15.02 -16.30 7.21
C MET A 15 13.49 -16.36 7.33
N GLY A 16 12.93 -15.26 7.82
CA GLY A 16 11.50 -15.01 7.78
C GLY A 16 11.00 -15.20 6.34
N LYS A 17 9.92 -15.96 6.21
CA LYS A 17 9.25 -16.31 4.95
C LYS A 17 8.87 -15.05 4.16
N ALA A 18 9.75 -14.58 3.28
CA ALA A 18 9.46 -13.49 2.35
C ALA A 18 8.46 -13.89 1.23
N GLY A 19 8.12 -15.17 1.13
CA GLY A 19 7.25 -15.71 0.07
C GLY A 19 5.75 -15.62 0.29
N ASP A 20 5.26 -15.17 1.45
CA ASP A 20 3.82 -15.24 1.81
C ASP A 20 3.10 -13.88 1.77
N GLU A 21 3.77 -12.79 2.17
CA GLU A 21 3.15 -11.45 2.23
C GLU A 21 2.98 -10.78 0.85
N SER A 22 3.84 -11.08 -0.14
CA SER A 22 3.66 -10.58 -1.52
C SER A 22 2.41 -11.16 -2.19
N ASN A 23 1.97 -12.34 -1.75
CA ASN A 23 0.79 -13.01 -2.30
C ASN A 23 -0.52 -12.43 -1.73
N LYS A 24 -0.45 -11.79 -0.56
CA LYS A 24 -1.57 -11.17 0.16
C LYS A 24 -2.01 -9.86 -0.46
N TYR A 25 -1.08 -9.05 -0.97
CA TYR A 25 -1.38 -7.76 -1.59
C TYR A 25 -1.18 -7.84 -3.10
N LYS A 26 -2.30 -7.86 -3.84
CA LYS A 26 -2.29 -8.06 -5.30
C LYS A 26 -1.41 -7.04 -6.04
N LEU A 27 -1.34 -5.80 -5.54
CA LEU A 27 -0.54 -4.75 -6.15
C LEU A 27 0.96 -5.08 -6.20
N TYR A 28 1.49 -5.85 -5.23
CA TYR A 28 2.90 -6.25 -5.20
C TYR A 28 3.25 -7.31 -6.24
N ARG A 29 2.26 -7.99 -6.82
CA ARG A 29 2.49 -8.84 -8.00
C ARG A 29 2.73 -7.99 -9.25
N LEU A 30 2.10 -6.82 -9.34
CA LEU A 30 2.19 -5.91 -10.48
C LEU A 30 3.48 -5.07 -10.44
N VAL A 31 3.80 -4.52 -9.27
CA VAL A 31 5.07 -3.82 -8.98
C VAL A 31 5.45 -4.15 -7.54
N ASP A 32 6.60 -4.79 -7.33
CA ASP A 32 7.04 -5.22 -6.00
C ASP A 32 7.93 -4.18 -5.27
N MET A 33 8.25 -4.47 -4.00
CA MET A 33 9.12 -3.65 -3.15
C MET A 33 10.61 -3.73 -3.52
N HIS A 34 11.00 -4.58 -4.47
CA HIS A 34 12.38 -4.81 -4.90
C HIS A 34 12.65 -4.27 -6.33
N GLY A 35 11.69 -3.54 -6.92
CA GLY A 35 11.80 -2.93 -8.24
C GLY A 35 11.50 -3.87 -9.41
N GLY A 36 10.82 -4.99 -9.12
CA GLY A 36 10.28 -5.96 -10.07
C GLY A 36 8.75 -5.89 -10.17
N GLY A 37 8.12 -7.04 -10.38
CA GLY A 37 6.68 -7.17 -10.65
C GLY A 37 6.34 -7.25 -12.14
N GLU A 38 5.15 -7.75 -12.44
CA GLU A 38 4.71 -8.09 -13.80
C GLU A 38 4.74 -6.92 -14.79
N LEU A 39 4.51 -5.68 -14.33
CA LEU A 39 4.46 -4.51 -15.22
C LEU A 39 5.87 -4.01 -15.61
N VAL A 40 6.88 -4.27 -14.80
CA VAL A 40 8.22 -3.69 -14.98
C VAL A 40 8.91 -4.19 -16.27
N PRO A 41 8.93 -5.50 -16.59
CA PRO A 41 9.50 -5.98 -17.85
C PRO A 41 8.78 -5.41 -19.08
N TRP A 42 7.45 -5.32 -19.04
CA TRP A 42 6.66 -4.78 -20.16
C TRP A 42 6.85 -3.28 -20.34
N MET A 43 7.02 -2.54 -19.25
CA MET A 43 7.40 -1.13 -19.32
C MET A 43 8.81 -0.95 -19.92
N ARG A 44 9.77 -1.83 -19.59
CA ARG A 44 11.11 -1.81 -20.22
C ARG A 44 11.03 -2.13 -21.72
N TYR A 45 10.28 -3.17 -22.09
CA TYR A 45 10.02 -3.50 -23.49
C TYR A 45 9.47 -2.29 -24.23
N ALA A 46 8.40 -1.67 -23.73
CA ALA A 46 7.76 -0.54 -24.38
C ALA A 46 8.68 0.67 -24.56
N LYS A 47 9.56 0.95 -23.58
CA LYS A 47 10.56 2.03 -23.70
C LYS A 47 11.60 1.75 -24.79
N ASN A 48 11.94 0.49 -25.02
CA ASN A 48 12.97 0.09 -25.99
C ASN A 48 12.40 -0.09 -27.40
N SER A 49 11.20 -0.66 -27.53
CA SER A 49 10.55 -0.95 -28.81
C SER A 49 9.66 0.17 -29.32
N GLY A 50 9.17 1.04 -28.42
CA GLY A 50 8.09 1.99 -28.71
C GLY A 50 6.69 1.36 -28.72
N ASP A 51 6.58 0.06 -28.49
CA ASP A 51 5.30 -0.68 -28.48
C ASP A 51 4.75 -0.79 -27.06
N TYR A 52 3.69 -0.02 -26.79
CA TYR A 52 3.03 0.05 -25.49
C TYR A 52 1.82 -0.89 -25.37
N SER A 53 1.48 -1.66 -26.41
CA SER A 53 0.24 -2.45 -26.45
C SER A 53 0.10 -3.42 -25.28
N ILE A 54 1.17 -4.16 -24.95
CA ILE A 54 1.15 -5.17 -23.88
C ILE A 54 0.99 -4.52 -22.51
N ILE A 55 1.74 -3.44 -22.23
CA ILE A 55 1.62 -2.74 -20.94
C ILE A 55 0.26 -2.07 -20.81
N ASP A 56 -0.32 -1.55 -21.90
CA ASP A 56 -1.67 -0.99 -21.93
C ASP A 56 -2.74 -2.05 -21.65
N GLU A 57 -2.63 -3.24 -22.24
CA GLU A 57 -3.53 -4.36 -21.95
C GLU A 57 -3.44 -4.78 -20.48
N PHE A 58 -2.23 -4.88 -19.91
CA PHE A 58 -2.06 -5.22 -18.49
C PHE A 58 -2.63 -4.14 -17.56
N ILE A 59 -2.48 -2.86 -17.90
CA ILE A 59 -3.08 -1.76 -17.14
C ILE A 59 -4.61 -1.88 -17.18
N GLU A 60 -5.18 -2.08 -18.36
CA GLU A 60 -6.62 -2.10 -18.56
C GLU A 60 -7.30 -3.37 -17.99
N THR A 61 -6.59 -4.50 -17.96
CA THR A 61 -7.12 -5.78 -17.47
C THR A 61 -6.80 -6.03 -15.99
N LYS A 62 -5.56 -5.81 -15.54
CA LYS A 62 -5.13 -6.17 -14.18
C LYS A 62 -5.16 -5.00 -13.21
N VAL A 63 -4.66 -3.82 -13.61
CA VAL A 63 -4.60 -2.66 -12.70
C VAL A 63 -6.01 -2.13 -12.42
N LYS A 64 -6.86 -2.06 -13.46
CA LYS A 64 -8.24 -1.59 -13.35
C LYS A 64 -9.07 -2.35 -12.31
N GLU A 65 -8.84 -3.65 -12.13
CA GLU A 65 -9.55 -4.49 -11.16
C GLU A 65 -9.33 -4.05 -9.71
N LEU A 66 -8.23 -3.36 -9.43
CA LEU A 66 -7.86 -2.87 -8.10
C LEU A 66 -8.48 -1.49 -7.80
N MET A 67 -9.28 -0.94 -8.71
CA MET A 67 -9.89 0.39 -8.59
C MET A 67 -11.41 0.33 -8.37
N TYR A 68 -11.95 1.32 -7.68
CA TYR A 68 -13.37 1.56 -7.62
C TYR A 68 -13.89 2.02 -8.99
N ASN A 69 -15.01 1.42 -9.40
CA ASN A 69 -15.75 1.82 -10.60
C ASN A 69 -14.85 1.95 -11.84
N SER A 70 -13.92 1.01 -12.01
CA SER A 70 -12.99 0.96 -13.14
C SER A 70 -12.19 2.26 -13.33
N GLY A 71 -11.67 2.82 -12.23
CA GLY A 71 -10.88 4.05 -12.24
C GLY A 71 -11.69 5.34 -12.11
N LYS A 72 -13.03 5.28 -12.09
CA LYS A 72 -13.89 6.47 -11.89
C LYS A 72 -13.89 6.99 -10.46
N GLY A 73 -13.51 6.14 -9.50
CA GLY A 73 -13.44 6.45 -8.08
C GLY A 73 -14.76 6.29 -7.32
N LYS A 74 -14.68 6.46 -6.00
CA LYS A 74 -15.77 6.38 -5.03
C LYS A 74 -15.61 7.49 -4.01
N MET A 75 -16.72 8.12 -3.62
CA MET A 75 -16.72 9.06 -2.49
C MET A 75 -16.68 8.28 -1.18
N VAL A 76 -15.64 8.52 -0.38
CA VAL A 76 -15.42 7.90 0.93
C VAL A 76 -15.48 8.98 1.99
N SER A 77 -16.17 8.72 3.11
CA SER A 77 -16.24 9.72 4.18
C SER A 77 -14.87 9.94 4.81
N VAL A 78 -14.52 11.19 5.13
CA VAL A 78 -13.25 11.48 5.82
C VAL A 78 -13.20 10.74 7.17
N ALA A 79 -14.32 10.61 7.86
CA ALA A 79 -14.41 9.84 9.11
C ALA A 79 -14.02 8.36 8.94
N GLU A 80 -14.36 7.73 7.82
CA GLU A 80 -13.96 6.36 7.50
C GLU A 80 -12.46 6.27 7.23
N LEU A 81 -11.90 7.20 6.44
CA LEU A 81 -10.45 7.25 6.19
C LEU A 81 -9.65 7.46 7.48
N VAL A 82 -10.11 8.36 8.36
CA VAL A 82 -9.50 8.59 9.68
C VAL A 82 -9.56 7.33 10.56
N LYS A 83 -10.67 6.58 10.52
CA LYS A 83 -10.79 5.31 11.26
C LYS A 83 -9.83 4.25 10.73
N ILE A 84 -9.67 4.16 9.41
CA ILE A 84 -8.74 3.21 8.78
C ILE A 84 -7.30 3.57 9.13
N ARG A 85 -6.92 4.85 8.97
CA ARG A 85 -5.59 5.33 9.36
C ARG A 85 -5.33 5.03 10.82
N ASN A 86 -6.25 5.39 11.72
CA ASN A 86 -6.04 5.24 13.16
C ASN A 86 -6.32 3.82 13.72
N LYS A 87 -6.37 2.79 12.88
CA LYS A 87 -6.85 1.45 13.26
C LYS A 87 -6.01 0.84 14.39
N GLU A 88 -4.69 0.94 14.33
CA GLU A 88 -3.79 0.36 15.33
C GLU A 88 -3.91 1.06 16.68
N ARG A 89 -3.90 2.39 16.67
CA ARG A 89 -4.15 3.21 17.88
C ARG A 89 -5.51 2.91 18.49
N ASN A 90 -6.55 2.79 17.66
CA ASN A 90 -7.90 2.46 18.13
C ASN A 90 -7.98 1.06 18.77
N ALA A 91 -7.26 0.08 18.21
CA ALA A 91 -7.16 -1.26 18.78
C ALA A 91 -6.43 -1.26 20.12
N MET A 92 -5.30 -0.54 20.21
CA MET A 92 -4.53 -0.38 21.45
C MET A 92 -5.34 0.32 22.54
N LEU A 93 -6.00 1.44 22.22
CA LEU A 93 -6.88 2.17 23.14
C LEU A 93 -8.02 1.28 23.65
N SER A 94 -8.61 0.47 22.76
CA SER A 94 -9.67 -0.48 23.13
C SER A 94 -9.16 -1.58 24.06
N ALA A 95 -7.95 -2.10 23.83
CA ALA A 95 -7.31 -3.08 24.71
C ALA A 95 -6.97 -2.48 26.09
N LEU A 96 -6.44 -1.25 26.12
CA LEU A 96 -6.14 -0.54 27.37
C LEU A 96 -7.40 -0.22 28.18
N LYS A 97 -8.49 0.20 27.53
CA LYS A 97 -9.80 0.42 28.18
C LYS A 97 -10.38 -0.85 28.81
N ARG A 98 -10.16 -2.02 28.21
CA ARG A 98 -10.55 -3.31 28.81
C ARG A 98 -9.71 -3.65 30.05
N LYS A 99 -8.44 -3.21 30.08
CA LYS A 99 -7.48 -3.50 31.16
C LYS A 99 -7.60 -2.52 32.35
N LYS A 100 -7.98 -1.26 32.11
CA LYS A 100 -8.27 -0.25 33.14
C LYS A 100 -9.78 0.02 33.15
N GLY A 101 -10.53 -0.63 34.04
CA GLY A 101 -11.98 -0.38 34.19
C GLY A 101 -12.31 1.12 34.30
N LYS A 102 -13.41 1.52 33.65
CA LYS A 102 -14.21 2.79 33.66
C LYS A 102 -13.57 4.16 34.02
N ALA A 103 -12.26 4.31 34.16
CA ALA A 103 -11.61 5.58 34.55
C ALA A 103 -11.02 6.37 33.37
N LEU A 104 -10.99 5.83 32.15
CA LEU A 104 -10.38 6.49 30.99
C LEU A 104 -11.44 7.06 30.03
N LYS A 105 -12.32 7.92 30.57
CA LYS A 105 -13.34 8.66 29.80
C LYS A 105 -12.87 10.04 29.30
N LEU A 106 -11.55 10.30 29.32
CA LEU A 106 -11.00 11.62 29.02
C LEU A 106 -9.97 11.64 27.87
N LEU A 107 -9.96 10.62 27.00
CA LEU A 107 -9.14 10.61 25.79
C LEU A 107 -10.00 10.38 24.54
N ASP A 108 -11.29 10.71 24.60
CA ASP A 108 -12.05 10.96 23.39
C ASP A 108 -11.60 12.32 22.86
N GLY A 109 -10.35 12.34 22.38
CA GLY A 109 -9.77 13.43 21.60
C GLY A 109 -10.49 13.48 20.26
N GLY A 110 -11.79 13.76 20.30
CA GLY A 110 -12.49 14.42 19.22
C GLY A 110 -11.85 15.80 19.12
N GLY A 111 -10.71 15.86 18.43
CA GLY A 111 -10.16 17.12 17.97
C GLY A 111 -11.31 17.87 17.34
N ARG A 112 -11.56 19.10 17.82
CA ARG A 112 -12.52 20.02 17.21
C ARG A 112 -12.13 20.10 15.75
N GLY A 113 -12.86 19.37 14.91
CA GLY A 113 -12.62 19.32 13.48
C GLY A 113 -12.67 20.75 12.99
N GLY A 114 -11.56 21.18 12.41
CA GLY A 114 -11.46 22.49 11.78
C GLY A 114 -12.67 22.70 10.90
N GLN A 115 -13.26 23.88 11.04
CA GLN A 115 -14.38 24.34 10.25
C GLN A 115 -13.86 24.55 8.82
N GLY A 116 -13.87 23.49 8.02
CA GLY A 116 -13.36 23.50 6.65
C GLY A 116 -13.06 22.10 6.15
N ASP A 117 -13.48 21.86 4.92
CA ASP A 117 -13.06 20.77 4.03
C ASP A 117 -13.83 19.44 4.07
N SER A 118 -14.45 19.20 2.92
CA SER A 118 -15.28 18.09 2.47
C SER A 118 -15.48 16.90 3.42
N LYS A 119 -16.75 16.61 3.74
CA LYS A 119 -17.17 15.38 4.44
C LYS A 119 -16.72 14.10 3.74
N TYR A 120 -16.33 14.19 2.46
CA TYR A 120 -15.98 13.06 1.61
C TYR A 120 -14.73 13.34 0.77
N ARG A 121 -13.93 12.31 0.51
CA ARG A 121 -12.84 12.37 -0.45
C ARG A 121 -13.13 11.40 -1.57
N GLU A 122 -12.81 11.80 -2.81
CA GLU A 122 -12.79 10.86 -3.92
C GLU A 122 -11.58 9.95 -3.77
N VAL A 123 -11.80 8.64 -3.78
CA VAL A 123 -10.77 7.60 -3.73
C VAL A 123 -10.93 6.70 -4.94
N VAL A 124 -9.86 6.52 -5.71
CA VAL A 124 -9.83 5.72 -6.93
C VAL A 124 -9.45 4.28 -6.65
N TRP A 125 -8.34 4.06 -5.97
CA TRP A 125 -7.88 2.71 -5.66
C TRP A 125 -8.74 2.11 -4.54
N LYS A 126 -9.00 0.81 -4.57
CA LYS A 126 -9.79 0.13 -3.53
C LYS A 126 -9.06 0.16 -2.17
N LEU A 127 -9.78 0.48 -1.09
CA LEU A 127 -9.18 0.60 0.25
C LEU A 127 -8.65 -0.74 0.78
N ASP A 128 -9.28 -1.85 0.37
CA ASP A 128 -8.93 -3.23 0.69
C ASP A 128 -7.86 -3.83 -0.23
N GLU A 129 -7.49 -3.13 -1.31
CA GLU A 129 -6.42 -3.53 -2.24
C GLU A 129 -5.16 -2.67 -2.08
N ARG A 130 -5.05 -1.93 -0.96
CA ARG A 130 -3.86 -1.13 -0.61
C ARG A 130 -2.70 -2.00 -0.15
N GLY A 131 -1.50 -1.47 -0.27
CA GLY A 131 -0.28 -2.14 0.18
C GLY A 131 -0.17 -2.14 1.71
N THR A 132 0.89 -2.76 2.20
CA THR A 132 1.20 -2.81 3.64
C THR A 132 1.31 -1.43 4.26
N MET A 133 1.74 -0.42 3.50
CA MET A 133 1.94 0.96 3.95
C MET A 133 0.76 1.87 3.55
N GLY A 134 -0.36 1.29 3.10
CA GLY A 134 -1.53 2.03 2.67
C GLY A 134 -1.39 2.73 1.32
N GLU A 135 -0.36 2.37 0.54
CA GLU A 135 -0.05 2.89 -0.78
C GLU A 135 -0.86 2.22 -1.89
N ASN A 136 -0.92 2.89 -3.05
CA ASN A 136 -1.40 2.33 -4.30
C ASN A 136 -0.22 2.05 -5.26
N LEU A 137 -0.53 1.61 -6.48
CA LEU A 137 0.49 1.25 -7.48
C LEU A 137 1.37 2.44 -7.95
N VAL A 138 0.86 3.66 -7.90
CA VAL A 138 1.68 4.86 -8.16
C VAL A 138 2.62 5.11 -6.98
N GLY A 139 2.12 4.95 -5.74
CA GLY A 139 2.92 5.05 -4.53
C GLY A 139 4.15 4.13 -4.54
N ILE A 140 3.98 2.84 -4.86
CA ILE A 140 5.11 1.90 -4.97
C ILE A 140 6.10 2.30 -6.07
N CYS A 141 5.61 2.80 -7.23
CA CYS A 141 6.50 3.28 -8.29
C CYS A 141 7.34 4.48 -7.83
N LEU A 142 6.75 5.41 -7.09
CA LEU A 142 7.44 6.59 -6.55
C LEU A 142 8.42 6.22 -5.44
N LEU A 143 8.11 5.21 -4.62
CA LEU A 143 9.03 4.66 -3.62
C LEU A 143 10.24 3.98 -4.28
N GLN A 144 10.05 3.27 -5.39
CA GLN A 144 11.16 2.66 -6.15
C GLN A 144 12.02 3.71 -6.86
N GLY A 145 11.40 4.74 -7.45
CA GLY A 145 12.09 5.92 -7.99
C GLY A 145 12.98 5.71 -9.22
N SER A 146 13.12 4.48 -9.73
CA SER A 146 13.94 4.22 -10.92
C SER A 146 13.29 4.80 -12.19
N ALA A 147 14.10 5.03 -13.25
CA ALA A 147 13.60 5.61 -14.50
C ALA A 147 12.48 4.79 -15.16
N VAL A 148 12.40 3.48 -14.92
CA VAL A 148 11.29 2.65 -15.43
C VAL A 148 10.03 2.86 -14.60
N HIS A 149 10.15 2.91 -13.27
CA HIS A 149 9.02 3.14 -12.36
C HIS A 149 8.42 4.53 -12.52
N ASN A 150 9.26 5.57 -12.70
CA ASN A 150 8.77 6.92 -12.93
C ASN A 150 7.99 7.02 -14.26
N THR A 151 8.46 6.35 -15.32
CA THR A 151 7.70 6.28 -16.58
C THR A 151 6.39 5.51 -16.40
N LEU A 152 6.40 4.40 -15.65
CA LEU A 152 5.19 3.64 -15.34
C LEU A 152 4.18 4.47 -14.54
N ALA A 153 4.64 5.20 -13.52
CA ALA A 153 3.80 6.09 -12.72
C ALA A 153 3.11 7.17 -13.58
N ILE A 154 3.86 7.81 -14.48
CA ILE A 154 3.30 8.79 -15.43
C ILE A 154 2.26 8.13 -16.32
N LYS A 155 2.51 6.92 -16.83
CA LYS A 155 1.55 6.20 -17.67
C LYS A 155 0.27 5.86 -16.89
N LEU A 156 0.39 5.34 -15.67
CA LEU A 156 -0.73 5.04 -14.78
C LEU A 156 -1.59 6.29 -14.50
N MET A 157 -0.96 7.42 -14.19
CA MET A 157 -1.66 8.69 -13.97
C MET A 157 -2.28 9.26 -15.25
N SER A 158 -1.68 8.98 -16.42
CA SER A 158 -2.24 9.40 -17.71
C SER A 158 -3.49 8.58 -18.06
N THR A 159 -3.48 7.27 -17.74
CA THR A 159 -4.63 6.37 -17.94
C THR A 159 -5.74 6.60 -16.91
N TYR A 160 -5.39 6.84 -15.64
CA TYR A 160 -6.35 7.06 -14.54
C TYR A 160 -6.04 8.36 -13.77
N PRO A 161 -6.36 9.54 -14.35
CA PRO A 161 -5.95 10.84 -13.80
C PRO A 161 -6.43 11.13 -12.38
N LYS A 162 -7.62 10.65 -12.02
CA LYS A 162 -8.20 10.82 -10.68
C LYS A 162 -7.38 10.15 -9.58
N MET A 163 -6.50 9.21 -9.91
CA MET A 163 -5.64 8.54 -8.92
C MET A 163 -4.71 9.52 -8.20
N ILE A 164 -4.46 10.71 -8.77
CA ILE A 164 -3.73 11.81 -8.11
C ILE A 164 -4.39 12.26 -6.79
N ASN A 165 -5.69 12.01 -6.62
CA ASN A 165 -6.44 12.37 -5.41
C ASN A 165 -6.26 11.36 -4.28
N ASP A 166 -5.73 10.17 -4.56
CA ASP A 166 -5.52 9.12 -3.56
C ASP A 166 -4.43 9.52 -2.57
N ILE A 167 -4.58 9.05 -1.34
CA ILE A 167 -3.63 9.27 -0.24
C ILE A 167 -3.17 7.93 0.31
N PHE A 168 -2.02 7.96 0.99
CA PHE A 168 -1.58 6.87 1.84
C PHE A 168 -2.51 6.78 3.06
N ILE A 169 -2.91 5.56 3.41
CA ILE A 169 -3.87 5.32 4.49
C ILE A 169 -3.29 4.60 5.72
N SER A 170 -1.97 4.38 5.76
CA SER A 170 -1.28 3.87 6.97
C SER A 170 -0.94 5.00 7.95
N GLU A 171 -0.67 4.67 9.22
CA GLU A 171 -0.22 5.64 10.23
C GLU A 171 1.22 6.12 10.00
N ASP A 172 2.07 5.26 9.44
CA ASP A 172 3.52 5.43 9.39
C ASP A 172 4.01 6.43 8.32
N TYR A 173 3.12 6.88 7.42
CA TYR A 173 3.40 7.74 6.26
C TYR A 173 2.33 8.81 6.08
#